data_AF-A0A2M7UR96-F1
#
_entry.id   AF-A0A2M7UR96-F1
#
_cell.length_a   1.000
_cell.length_b   1.000
_cell.length_c   1.000
_cell.angle_alpha   90.00
_cell.angle_beta   90.00
_cell.angle_gamma   90.00
#
_symmetry.space_group_name_H-M   'P 1'
#
loop_
_entity.id
_entity.type
_entity.pdbx_description
1 polymer ?
#
loop_
_entity_poly.entity_id
_entity_poly.type
_entity_poly.pdbx_seq_one_letter_code
_entity_poly.pdbx_strand_id
1 'polypeptide(L)'
;MNTLLNIKRVSLIFFIAIGIIHLGSSMLIANNIFAQTSYIVNKTMEIPFILTGMIYGLCSLRISLTNPEESHKTLDIFLISLIIITLISLIIINLAIPTIL
;
A
#
# COMPACT_ATOMS: atom_id res chain seq x y z
N MET A 1 -21.10 6.48 -6.24
CA MET A 1 -20.85 5.08 -6.66
C MET A 1 -19.55 4.91 -7.43
N ASN A 2 -19.37 5.60 -8.58
CA ASN A 2 -18.16 5.45 -9.42
C ASN A 2 -16.85 5.75 -8.70
N THR A 3 -16.82 6.74 -7.79
CA THR A 3 -15.59 7.13 -7.11
C THR A 3 -14.95 5.99 -6.33
N LEU A 4 -15.71 5.26 -5.49
CA LEU A 4 -15.13 4.19 -4.68
C LEU A 4 -14.68 2.99 -5.53
N LEU A 5 -15.47 2.61 -6.53
CA LEU A 5 -15.10 1.56 -7.47
C LEU A 5 -13.87 1.96 -8.29
N ASN A 6 -13.76 3.22 -8.68
CA ASN A 6 -12.58 3.76 -9.36
C ASN A 6 -11.36 3.75 -8.44
N ILE A 7 -11.49 4.15 -7.17
CA ILE A 7 -10.40 4.07 -6.19
C ILE A 7 -9.94 2.63 -6.03
N LYS A 8 -10.86 1.66 -5.87
CA LYS A 8 -10.52 0.23 -5.82
C LYS A 8 -9.75 -0.21 -7.07
N ARG A 9 -10.22 0.17 -8.26
CA ARG A 9 -9.58 -0.24 -9.53
C ARG A 9 -8.20 0.36 -9.70
N VAL A 10 -8.06 1.66 -9.43
CA VAL A 10 -6.80 2.38 -9.56
C VAL A 10 -5.79 1.88 -8.53
N SER A 11 -6.19 1.71 -7.26
CA SER A 11 -5.32 1.16 -6.23
C SER A 11 -4.85 -0.26 -6.54
N LEU A 12 -5.69 -1.11 -7.14
CA LEU A 12 -5.28 -2.43 -7.60
C LEU A 12 -4.19 -2.37 -8.68
N ILE A 13 -4.34 -1.48 -9.67
CA ILE A 13 -3.35 -1.30 -10.74
C ILE A 13 -2.01 -0.86 -10.14
N PHE A 14 -2.02 0.13 -9.26
CA PHE A 14 -0.80 0.57 -8.58
C PHE A 14 -0.20 -0.50 -7.69
N PHE A 15 -1.02 -1.23 -6.92
CA PHE A 15 -0.56 -2.32 -6.06
C PHE A 15 0.18 -3.39 -6.86
N ILE A 16 -0.37 -3.79 -8.02
CA ILE A 16 0.27 -4.77 -8.91
C ILE A 16 1.56 -4.19 -9.51
N ALA A 17 1.52 -2.99 -10.07
CA ALA A 17 2.68 -2.38 -10.73
C ALA A 17 3.85 -2.17 -9.75
N ILE A 18 3.57 -1.57 -8.60
CA ILE A 18 4.56 -1.32 -7.55
C ILE A 18 5.01 -2.66 -6.94
N GLY A 19 4.10 -3.61 -6.73
CA GLY A 19 4.43 -4.94 -6.23
C GLY A 19 5.40 -5.70 -7.11
N ILE A 20 5.24 -5.63 -8.44
CA ILE A 20 6.19 -6.22 -9.38
C ILE A 20 7.57 -5.58 -9.25
N ILE A 21 7.65 -4.24 -9.14
CA ILE A 21 8.93 -3.53 -9.00
C ILE A 21 9.58 -3.84 -7.65
N HIS A 22 8.81 -3.84 -6.56
CA HIS A 22 9.31 -4.13 -5.22
C HIS A 22 9.79 -5.58 -5.12
N LEU A 23 8.98 -6.57 -5.52
CA LEU A 23 9.40 -7.98 -5.50
C LEU A 23 10.55 -8.26 -6.47
N GLY A 24 10.54 -7.66 -7.67
CA GLY A 24 11.61 -7.79 -8.64
C GLY A 24 12.93 -7.24 -8.11
N SER A 25 12.92 -6.06 -7.48
CA SER A 25 14.11 -5.50 -6.84
C SER A 25 14.60 -6.35 -5.66
N SER A 26 13.71 -6.94 -4.85
CA SER A 26 14.09 -7.90 -3.81
C SER A 26 14.83 -9.11 -4.39
N MET A 27 14.37 -9.65 -5.52
CA MET A 27 15.03 -10.76 -6.21
C MET A 27 16.42 -10.37 -6.72
N LEU A 28 16.59 -9.16 -7.27
CA LEU A 28 17.89 -8.66 -7.72
C LEU A 28 18.87 -8.50 -6.55
N ILE A 29 18.42 -7.97 -5.41
CA ILE A 29 19.22 -7.86 -4.17
C ILE A 29 19.67 -9.25 -3.72
N ALA A 30 18.75 -10.22 -3.67
CA ALA A 30 19.05 -11.59 -3.23
C ALA A 30 20.10 -12.29 -4.10
N ASN A 31 20.21 -11.92 -5.38
CA ASN A 31 21.20 -12.44 -6.32
C ASN A 31 22.42 -11.54 -6.48
N ASN A 32 22.54 -10.48 -5.68
CA ASN A 32 23.62 -9.49 -5.73
C ASN A 32 23.77 -8.79 -7.11
N ILE A 33 22.67 -8.68 -7.87
CA ILE A 33 22.63 -8.05 -9.19
C ILE A 33 22.22 -6.57 -9.01
N PHE A 34 23.09 -5.65 -9.44
CA PHE A 34 22.90 -4.20 -9.25
C PHE A 34 22.51 -3.85 -7.79
N ALA A 35 23.11 -4.53 -6.81
CA ALA A 35 22.61 -4.59 -5.44
C ALA A 35 22.28 -3.22 -4.83
N GLN A 36 23.14 -2.21 -5.01
CA GLN A 36 22.90 -0.87 -4.48
C GLN A 36 21.70 -0.16 -5.15
N THR A 37 21.60 -0.22 -6.48
CA THR A 37 20.47 0.38 -7.21
C THR A 37 19.16 -0.35 -6.88
N SER A 38 19.20 -1.68 -6.87
CA SER A 38 18.08 -2.54 -6.51
C SER A 38 17.61 -2.26 -5.08
N TYR A 39 18.54 -2.05 -4.14
CA TYR A 39 18.22 -1.67 -2.76
C TYR A 39 17.46 -0.34 -2.68
N ILE A 40 17.94 0.70 -3.36
CA ILE A 40 17.27 2.02 -3.38
C ILE A 40 15.86 1.90 -3.96
N VAL A 41 15.71 1.19 -5.08
CA VAL A 41 14.39 0.96 -5.71
C VAL A 41 13.48 0.19 -4.75
N ASN A 42 13.98 -0.88 -4.13
CA ASN A 42 13.22 -1.70 -3.21
C ASN A 42 12.65 -0.90 -2.03
N LYS A 43 13.52 -0.12 -1.38
CA LYS A 43 13.18 0.73 -0.25
C LYS A 43 12.22 1.86 -0.62
N THR A 44 12.42 2.46 -1.79
CA THR A 44 11.51 3.51 -2.29
C THR A 44 10.10 2.95 -2.54
N MET A 45 9.98 1.70 -2.99
CA MET A 45 8.71 1.10 -3.36
C MET A 45 7.96 0.44 -2.19
N GLU A 46 8.61 0.20 -1.06
CA GLU A 46 8.03 -0.52 0.09
C GLU A 46 6.79 0.19 0.67
N ILE A 47 6.91 1.47 1.03
CA ILE A 47 5.77 2.25 1.56
C ILE A 47 4.65 2.41 0.51
N PRO A 48 4.93 2.82 -0.75
CA PRO A 48 3.92 2.87 -1.80
C PRO A 48 3.22 1.52 -2.04
N PHE A 49 3.95 0.40 -1.96
CA PHE A 49 3.40 -0.94 -2.13
C PHE A 49 2.38 -1.25 -1.03
N ILE A 50 2.77 -1.06 0.24
CA ILE A 50 1.89 -1.29 1.38
C ILE A 50 0.66 -0.38 1.31
N LEU A 51 0.86 0.91 1.03
CA LEU A 51 -0.23 1.90 0.97
C LEU A 51 -1.27 1.54 -0.10
N THR A 52 -0.82 1.21 -1.31
CA THR A 52 -1.73 0.86 -2.41
C THR A 52 -2.46 -0.45 -2.14
N GLY A 53 -1.79 -1.43 -1.52
CA GLY A 53 -2.42 -2.66 -1.04
C GLY A 53 -3.49 -2.42 0.03
N MET A 54 -3.20 -1.53 1.00
CA MET A 54 -4.16 -1.15 2.03
C MET A 54 -5.39 -0.43 1.46
N ILE A 55 -5.19 0.56 0.58
CA ILE A 55 -6.30 1.27 -0.07
C ILE A 55 -7.17 0.27 -0.83
N TYR A 56 -6.55 -0.61 -1.62
CA TYR A 56 -7.28 -1.65 -2.35
C TYR A 56 -8.06 -2.57 -1.42
N GLY A 57 -7.41 -3.10 -0.38
CA GLY A 57 -8.00 -4.03 0.57
C GLY A 57 -9.17 -3.42 1.33
N LEU A 58 -9.00 -2.21 1.87
CA LEU A 58 -10.02 -1.53 2.67
C LEU A 58 -11.17 -0.98 1.82
N CYS A 59 -10.91 -0.51 0.59
CA CYS A 59 -12.00 -0.18 -0.33
C CYS A 59 -12.79 -1.43 -0.73
N SER A 60 -12.12 -2.57 -0.97
CA SER A 60 -12.78 -3.84 -1.26
C SER A 60 -13.63 -4.31 -0.08
N LEU A 61 -13.12 -4.16 1.15
CA LEU A 61 -13.83 -4.48 2.37
C LEU A 61 -15.08 -3.60 2.53
N ARG A 62 -14.97 -2.28 2.35
CA ARG A 62 -16.12 -1.36 2.42
C ARG A 62 -17.21 -1.72 1.42
N ILE A 63 -16.84 -2.04 0.18
CA ILE A 63 -17.80 -2.48 -0.85
C ILE A 63 -18.46 -3.80 -0.47
N SER A 64 -17.72 -4.73 0.14
CA SER A 64 -18.24 -6.05 0.48
C SER A 64 -19.16 -6.05 1.71
N LEU A 65 -18.93 -5.15 2.67
CA LEU A 65 -19.65 -5.12 3.93
C LEU A 65 -20.88 -4.21 3.92
N THR A 66 -20.98 -3.29 2.96
CA THR A 66 -21.99 -2.23 2.99
C THR A 66 -22.61 -1.96 1.62
N ASN A 67 -23.80 -1.35 1.61
CA ASN A 67 -24.39 -0.88 0.36
C ASN A 67 -23.56 0.29 -0.17
N PRO A 68 -22.95 0.18 -1.36
CA PRO A 68 -22.08 1.22 -1.84
C PRO A 68 -22.79 2.54 -2.16
N GLU A 69 -24.11 2.53 -2.29
CA GLU A 69 -24.97 3.70 -2.53
C GLU A 69 -25.28 4.48 -1.24
N GLU A 70 -25.12 3.86 -0.08
CA GLU A 70 -25.38 4.48 1.21
C GLU A 70 -24.10 5.07 1.82
N SER A 71 -24.25 6.14 2.60
CA SER A 71 -23.14 6.72 3.33
C SER A 71 -22.89 5.96 4.62
N HIS A 72 -21.67 5.49 4.83
CA HIS A 72 -21.27 4.77 6.05
C HIS A 72 -20.13 5.51 6.75
N LYS A 73 -20.39 6.76 7.13
CA LYS A 73 -19.37 7.70 7.65
C LYS A 73 -18.50 7.11 8.76
N THR A 74 -19.10 6.39 9.72
CA THR A 74 -18.35 5.79 10.82
C THR A 74 -17.37 4.72 10.34
N LEU A 75 -17.79 3.86 9.41
CA LEU A 75 -16.91 2.86 8.81
C LEU A 75 -15.83 3.54 7.97
N ASP A 76 -16.20 4.53 7.16
CA ASP A 76 -15.25 5.25 6.32
C ASP A 76 -14.16 5.94 7.17
N ILE A 77 -14.54 6.61 8.27
CA ILE A 77 -13.61 7.23 9.21
C ILE A 77 -12.70 6.17 9.85
N PHE A 78 -13.25 5.03 10.27
CA PHE A 78 -12.46 3.95 10.84
C PHE A 78 -11.42 3.40 9.85
N LEU A 79 -11.83 3.13 8.61
CA LEU A 79 -10.94 2.62 7.56
C LEU A 79 -9.86 3.64 7.19
N ILE A 80 -10.20 4.92 7.08
CA ILE A 80 -9.23 6.00 6.83
C ILE A 80 -8.24 6.11 8.00
N SER A 81 -8.73 6.05 9.23
CA SER A 81 -7.88 6.12 10.44
C SER A 81 -6.90 4.96 10.48
N LEU A 82 -7.32 3.76 10.08
CA LEU A 82 -6.45 2.60 9.98
C LEU A 82 -5.31 2.81 8.96
N ILE A 83 -5.60 3.39 7.79
CA ILE A 83 -4.56 3.75 6.80
C ILE A 83 -3.56 4.74 7.40
N ILE A 84 -4.05 5.79 8.06
CA ILE A 84 -3.20 6.84 8.64
C ILE A 84 -2.30 6.26 9.74
N ILE A 85 -2.86 5.45 10.66
CA ILE A 85 -2.11 4.84 11.75
C ILE A 85 -1.01 3.93 11.20
N THR A 86 -1.32 3.09 10.21
CA THR A 86 -0.31 2.23 9.59
C THR A 86 0.77 3.04 8.89
N LEU A 87 0.41 4.10 8.16
CA LEU A 87 1.39 4.95 7.48
C LEU A 87 2.33 5.65 8.47
N ILE A 88 1.78 6.21 9.55
CA ILE A 88 2.57 6.82 10.63
C ILE A 88 3.49 5.77 11.27
N SER A 89 2.97 4.58 11.54
CA SER A 89 3.75 3.48 12.12
C SER A 89 4.91 3.09 11.22
N LEU A 90 4.69 2.94 9.91
CA LEU A 90 5.74 2.64 8.94
C LEU A 90 6.81 3.74 8.89
N ILE A 91 6.41 5.01 8.90
CA ILE A 91 7.35 6.13 8.92
C ILE A 91 8.19 6.10 10.21
N ILE A 92 7.56 5.89 11.36
CA ILE A 92 8.26 5.81 12.65
C ILE A 92 9.24 4.65 12.67
N ILE A 93 8.83 3.46 12.19
CA ILE A 93 9.72 2.29 12.15
C ILE A 93 10.90 2.56 11.22
N ASN A 94 10.65 3.15 10.04
CA ASN A 94 11.70 3.51 9.09
C ASN A 94 12.69 4.54 9.66
N LEU A 95 12.21 5.49 10.48
CA LEU A 95 13.07 6.47 11.15
C LEU A 95 13.83 5.88 12.35
N ALA A 96 13.19 5.01 13.12
CA ALA A 96 13.77 4.41 14.33
C ALA A 96 14.79 3.31 13.99
N ILE A 97 14.52 2.53 12.94
CA ILE A 97 15.35 1.40 12.51
C ILE A 97 15.47 1.39 10.98
N PRO A 98 16.31 2.28 10.40
CA PRO A 98 16.42 2.48 8.95
C PRO A 98 17.03 1.30 8.17
N THR A 99 17.38 0.21 8.86
CA THR A 99 17.89 -1.03 8.23
C THR A 99 16.82 -2.12 8.07
N ILE A 100 15.64 -1.98 8.71
CA ILE A 100 14.56 -2.98 8.66
C ILE A 100 13.61 -2.70 7.50
N LEU A 101 13.19 -1.44 7.37
CA LEU A 101 12.23 -0.92 6.38
C LEU A 101 12.90 0.02 5.39
#